data_AF-A0A413LB49-F1
#
_entry.id   AF-A0A413LB49-F1
#
_cell.length_a   1.000
_cell.length_b   1.000
_cell.length_c   1.000
_cell.angle_alpha   90.00
_cell.angle_beta   90.00
_cell.angle_gamma   90.00
#
_symmetry.space_group_name_H-M   'P 1'
#
loop_
_entity.id
_entity.type
_entity.pdbx_description
1 polymer ?
#
loop_
_entity_poly.entity_id
_entity_poly.type
_entity_poly.pdbx_seq_one_letter_code
_entity_poly.pdbx_strand_id
1 'polypeptide(L)'
;MKSIISTLAIGICCLLVSCNNEQENTITDNTTDLASFEATLAKKYEGKTVYYNNNRPDYSKEIEYLKSVSTEEPMDNIRTKSSDAAAFGPWGSDSGVAFDAPAVIYNGEKWKKINAIKVRHGAVIDAIQLYWVSDNDKFTNSPQFGGNGGAESWMFLSSNEYIKKIEVHSGTKIDYVAFTTNLDKVHVFGGPGGANRTELEFGVSGFQMHGIYGKAGAKLYQLGIYCYPNSLFN
;
A
#
# COMPACT_ATOMS: atom_id res chain seq x y z
N MET A 1 45.00 73.23 30.93
CA MET A 1 45.99 72.58 31.81
C MET A 1 46.31 71.22 31.19
N LYS A 2 47.57 71.03 30.76
CA LYS A 2 48.26 69.79 30.35
C LYS A 2 47.64 68.87 29.27
N SER A 3 48.35 68.85 28.13
CA SER A 3 48.48 67.78 27.13
C SER A 3 48.81 66.41 27.75
N ILE A 4 48.41 65.31 27.11
CA ILE A 4 49.31 64.22 26.67
C ILE A 4 48.65 63.40 25.54
N ILE A 5 49.49 63.10 24.55
CA ILE A 5 49.34 62.37 23.29
C ILE A 5 49.55 60.87 23.54
N SER A 6 48.86 59.96 22.83
CA SER A 6 49.52 58.84 22.11
C SER A 6 48.57 58.05 21.21
N THR A 7 48.89 58.14 19.92
CA THR A 7 48.63 57.28 18.76
C THR A 7 48.54 55.77 19.03
N LEU A 8 47.56 55.09 18.42
CA LEU A 8 47.82 53.81 17.74
C LEU A 8 46.84 53.51 16.59
N ALA A 9 47.46 53.00 15.54
CA ALA A 9 47.06 52.61 14.19
C ALA A 9 45.88 51.61 14.06
N ILE A 10 44.99 51.82 13.07
CA ILE A 10 44.88 51.16 11.73
C ILE A 10 43.96 49.93 11.74
N GLY A 11 42.95 49.96 10.87
CA GLY A 11 42.13 48.80 10.53
C GLY A 11 40.98 49.15 9.58
N ILE A 12 41.32 49.60 8.37
CA ILE A 12 40.41 49.71 7.22
C ILE A 12 39.92 48.32 6.81
N CYS A 13 38.70 48.30 6.24
CA CYS A 13 38.13 47.32 5.31
C CYS A 13 37.03 46.42 5.88
N CYS A 14 35.79 46.64 5.40
CA CYS A 14 34.87 45.63 4.88
C CYS A 14 33.62 46.41 4.38
N LEU A 15 33.58 46.79 3.10
CA LEU A 15 33.07 46.01 1.96
C LEU A 15 31.57 45.67 2.07
N LEU A 16 30.85 46.31 1.13
CA LEU A 16 29.76 45.79 0.32
C LEU A 16 28.36 45.67 0.95
N VAL A 17 27.50 46.58 0.47
CA VAL A 17 26.08 46.31 0.25
C VAL A 17 25.95 45.04 -0.59
N SER A 18 25.38 44.00 0.00
CA SER A 18 24.57 43.03 -0.71
C SER A 18 23.56 42.43 0.27
N CYS A 19 22.31 42.87 0.16
CA CYS A 19 21.19 42.10 0.71
C CYS A 19 21.03 40.89 -0.20
N ASN A 20 21.65 39.78 0.16
CA ASN A 20 21.50 38.53 -0.56
C ASN A 20 20.57 37.57 0.18
N ASN A 21 19.62 37.12 -0.63
CA ASN A 21 18.99 35.80 -0.64
C ASN A 21 17.81 35.63 0.30
N GLU A 22 16.65 35.99 -0.26
CA GLU A 22 15.47 35.14 -0.22
C GLU A 22 15.92 33.67 -0.30
N GLN A 23 15.64 32.92 0.75
CA GLN A 23 15.80 31.48 0.74
C GLN A 23 14.70 30.95 -0.18
N GLU A 24 15.01 30.83 -1.47
CA GLU A 24 14.28 29.95 -2.36
C GLU A 24 14.23 28.59 -1.69
N ASN A 25 13.02 28.21 -1.29
CA ASN A 25 12.71 26.88 -0.82
C ASN A 25 12.92 25.95 -2.01
N THR A 26 14.14 25.41 -2.14
CA THR A 26 14.48 24.46 -3.17
C THR A 26 13.53 23.28 -3.02
N ILE A 27 12.67 23.12 -4.01
CA ILE A 27 11.92 21.90 -4.23
C ILE A 27 12.97 20.81 -4.36
N THR A 28 13.21 20.05 -3.30
CA THR A 28 13.97 18.80 -3.38
C THR A 28 13.23 17.91 -4.36
N ASP A 29 13.91 17.64 -5.48
CA ASP A 29 13.38 16.94 -6.63
C ASP A 29 12.92 15.52 -6.26
N ASN A 30 11.63 15.36 -5.98
CA ASN A 30 10.97 14.09 -5.64
C ASN A 30 11.21 12.97 -6.68
N THR A 31 11.73 13.29 -7.87
CA THR A 31 12.03 12.30 -8.92
C THR A 31 13.25 11.45 -8.59
N THR A 32 14.25 12.00 -7.88
CA THR A 32 15.47 11.26 -7.50
C THR A 32 15.21 10.19 -6.44
N ASP A 33 14.35 10.49 -5.46
CA ASP A 33 13.93 9.53 -4.42
C ASP A 33 13.13 8.38 -5.04
N LEU A 34 12.22 8.69 -5.98
CA LEU A 34 11.41 7.70 -6.67
C LEU A 34 12.23 6.76 -7.55
N ALA A 35 13.14 7.29 -8.37
CA ALA A 35 14.00 6.48 -9.23
C ALA A 35 14.95 5.57 -8.41
N SER A 36 15.44 6.08 -7.27
CA SER A 36 16.27 5.29 -6.35
C SER A 36 15.49 4.13 -5.72
N PHE A 37 14.21 4.36 -5.42
CA PHE A 37 13.34 3.33 -4.86
C PHE A 37 12.97 2.28 -5.92
N GLU A 38 12.65 2.69 -7.15
CA GLU A 38 12.40 1.78 -8.26
C GLU A 38 13.60 0.85 -8.53
N ALA A 39 14.82 1.39 -8.53
CA ALA A 39 16.03 0.58 -8.65
C ALA A 39 16.20 -0.41 -7.48
N THR A 40 15.85 0.02 -6.26
CA THR A 40 15.86 -0.85 -5.07
C THR A 40 14.84 -1.99 -5.20
N LEU A 41 13.63 -1.71 -5.68
CA LEU A 41 12.61 -2.72 -5.93
C LEU A 41 13.05 -3.71 -7.01
N ALA A 42 13.63 -3.22 -8.12
CA ALA A 42 14.14 -4.06 -9.20
C ALA A 42 15.23 -5.02 -8.72
N LYS A 43 16.16 -4.54 -7.89
CA LYS A 43 17.20 -5.39 -7.28
C LYS A 43 16.61 -6.40 -6.30
N LYS A 44 15.68 -5.97 -5.44
CA LYS A 44 15.07 -6.83 -4.41
C LYS A 44 14.26 -7.97 -5.02
N TYR A 45 13.51 -7.67 -6.06
CA TYR A 45 12.61 -8.60 -6.74
C TYR A 45 13.19 -9.08 -8.07
N GLU A 46 14.52 -9.22 -8.15
CA GLU A 46 15.20 -9.71 -9.34
C GLU A 46 14.57 -11.04 -9.81
N GLY A 47 14.36 -11.13 -11.13
CA GLY A 47 13.69 -12.28 -11.77
C GLY A 47 12.16 -12.28 -11.68
N LYS A 48 11.53 -11.28 -11.05
CA LYS A 48 10.07 -11.14 -10.96
C LYS A 48 9.56 -9.98 -11.82
N THR A 49 8.27 -10.03 -12.16
CA THR A 49 7.61 -8.88 -12.80
C THR A 49 7.13 -7.92 -11.72
N VAL A 50 7.70 -6.72 -11.65
CA VAL A 50 7.39 -5.74 -10.60
C VAL A 50 6.50 -4.62 -11.14
N TYR A 51 5.38 -4.39 -10.48
CA TYR A 51 4.46 -3.29 -10.76
C TYR A 51 4.45 -2.26 -9.62
N TYR A 52 4.88 -1.05 -9.93
CA TYR A 52 4.96 0.10 -9.05
C TYR A 52 4.72 1.39 -9.84
N ASN A 53 3.83 2.25 -9.32
CA ASN A 53 3.44 3.52 -9.95
C ASN A 53 3.17 3.42 -11.46
N ASN A 54 4.06 3.97 -12.29
CA ASN A 54 3.79 4.23 -13.71
C ASN A 54 3.91 3.00 -14.62
N ASN A 55 4.54 1.91 -14.16
CA ASN A 55 4.72 0.70 -14.98
C ASN A 55 3.55 -0.32 -14.81
N ARG A 56 2.47 0.07 -14.12
CA ARG A 56 1.29 -0.78 -13.94
C ARG A 56 0.56 -0.99 -15.27
N PRO A 57 -0.02 -2.19 -15.51
CA PRO A 57 -0.84 -2.41 -16.69
C PRO A 57 -2.04 -1.46 -16.70
N ASP A 58 -2.47 -1.07 -17.90
CA ASP A 58 -3.72 -0.34 -18.08
C ASP A 58 -4.90 -1.29 -17.84
N TYR A 59 -5.61 -1.05 -16.73
CA TYR A 59 -6.78 -1.82 -16.33
C TYR A 59 -8.10 -1.09 -16.64
N SER A 60 -8.09 -0.08 -17.53
CA SER A 60 -9.27 0.77 -17.77
C SER A 60 -10.50 -0.04 -18.18
N LYS A 61 -10.32 -1.09 -18.99
CA LYS A 61 -11.42 -1.97 -19.44
C LYS A 61 -11.94 -2.85 -18.31
N GLU A 62 -11.05 -3.42 -17.51
CA GLU A 62 -11.42 -4.24 -16.36
C GLU A 62 -12.16 -3.40 -15.31
N ILE A 63 -11.69 -2.18 -15.06
CA ILE A 63 -12.33 -1.23 -14.15
C ILE A 63 -13.71 -0.81 -14.67
N GLU A 64 -13.84 -0.50 -15.97
CA GLU A 64 -15.12 -0.18 -16.61
C GLU A 64 -16.10 -1.35 -16.50
N TYR A 65 -15.62 -2.56 -16.78
CA TYR A 65 -16.41 -3.78 -16.62
C TYR A 65 -16.86 -3.96 -15.17
N LEU A 66 -15.97 -3.83 -14.18
CA LEU A 66 -16.32 -3.91 -12.76
C LEU A 66 -17.42 -2.92 -12.37
N LYS A 67 -17.31 -1.66 -12.83
CA LYS A 67 -18.32 -0.62 -12.57
C LYS A 67 -19.67 -0.96 -13.21
N SER A 68 -19.68 -1.61 -14.36
CA SER A 68 -20.92 -2.00 -15.05
C SER A 68 -21.68 -3.14 -14.34
N VAL A 69 -20.97 -4.01 -13.60
CA VAL A 69 -21.55 -5.23 -13.00
C VAL A 69 -21.70 -5.16 -11.48
N SER A 70 -21.06 -4.19 -10.82
CA SER A 70 -21.20 -3.93 -9.38
C SER A 70 -22.60 -3.36 -9.10
N THR A 71 -23.43 -4.11 -8.38
CA THR A 71 -24.67 -3.59 -7.79
C THR A 71 -24.35 -2.84 -6.50
N GLU A 72 -24.88 -1.64 -6.32
CA GLU A 72 -24.34 -0.55 -5.49
C GLU A 72 -24.16 -0.76 -3.97
N GLU A 73 -24.43 -1.93 -3.41
CA GLU A 73 -24.26 -2.14 -1.97
C GLU A 73 -23.00 -2.98 -1.69
N PRO A 74 -21.94 -2.39 -1.10
CA PRO A 74 -20.87 -3.17 -0.49
C PRO A 74 -21.50 -4.14 0.51
N MET A 75 -21.04 -5.40 0.52
CA MET A 75 -21.55 -6.34 1.52
C MET A 75 -21.12 -5.90 2.93
N ASP A 76 -22.04 -5.28 3.65
CA ASP A 76 -21.79 -4.68 4.98
C ASP A 76 -21.53 -5.70 6.08
N ASN A 77 -21.80 -6.98 5.85
CA ASN A 77 -21.66 -8.02 6.87
C ASN A 77 -21.01 -9.27 6.27
N ILE A 78 -19.68 -9.40 6.35
CA ILE A 78 -19.04 -10.71 6.08
C ILE A 78 -18.56 -11.28 7.42
N ARG A 79 -19.46 -12.00 8.10
CA ARG A 79 -19.18 -12.56 9.43
C ARG A 79 -19.46 -14.04 9.47
N THR A 80 -18.61 -14.82 8.82
CA THR A 80 -18.26 -16.17 9.30
C THR A 80 -16.89 -16.54 8.73
N LYS A 81 -15.84 -16.42 9.56
CA LYS A 81 -14.55 -17.06 9.29
C LYS A 81 -14.76 -18.57 9.29
N SER A 82 -14.41 -19.26 8.21
CA SER A 82 -14.40 -20.73 8.22
C SER A 82 -13.27 -21.25 9.12
N SER A 83 -13.44 -22.45 9.70
CA SER A 83 -12.43 -23.12 10.53
C SER A 83 -11.08 -23.30 9.81
N ASP A 84 -11.08 -23.30 8.48
CA ASP A 84 -9.90 -23.57 7.66
C ASP A 84 -9.08 -22.31 7.35
N ALA A 85 -9.54 -21.14 7.80
CA ALA A 85 -8.88 -19.86 7.56
C ALA A 85 -7.69 -19.64 8.50
N ALA A 86 -6.47 -19.56 7.95
CA ALA A 86 -5.32 -19.02 8.65
C ALA A 86 -5.40 -17.48 8.67
N ALA A 87 -5.22 -16.87 9.84
CA ALA A 87 -5.12 -15.42 9.96
C ALA A 87 -3.68 -15.03 10.26
N PHE A 88 -3.14 -14.08 9.50
CA PHE A 88 -1.79 -13.56 9.69
C PHE A 88 -1.83 -12.05 9.96
N GLY A 89 -0.90 -11.56 10.78
CA GLY A 89 -0.93 -10.18 11.29
C GLY A 89 -1.83 -10.03 12.53
N PRO A 90 -2.45 -8.86 12.74
CA PRO A 90 -2.32 -7.65 11.93
C PRO A 90 -0.95 -6.98 12.16
N TRP A 91 -0.41 -6.35 11.14
CA TRP A 91 0.78 -5.50 11.21
C TRP A 91 0.34 -4.04 11.27
N GLY A 92 1.09 -3.19 11.98
CA GLY A 92 0.81 -1.75 12.09
C GLY A 92 0.43 -1.30 13.50
N SER A 93 -0.24 -0.15 13.60
CA SER A 93 -0.57 0.51 14.87
C SER A 93 -2.03 0.30 15.30
N ASP A 94 -2.30 0.33 16.60
CA ASP A 94 -3.65 0.14 17.16
C ASP A 94 -4.58 1.37 17.00
N SER A 95 -4.28 2.27 16.06
CA SER A 95 -5.10 3.45 15.78
C SER A 95 -6.28 3.15 14.84
N GLY A 96 -7.32 3.97 14.90
CA GLY A 96 -8.49 3.88 14.00
C GLY A 96 -9.55 2.87 14.46
N VAL A 97 -10.49 2.60 13.56
CA VAL A 97 -11.64 1.72 13.78
C VAL A 97 -11.38 0.38 13.13
N ALA A 98 -11.72 -0.70 13.83
CA ALA A 98 -11.56 -2.06 13.32
C ALA A 98 -12.44 -2.31 12.10
N PHE A 99 -11.89 -3.05 11.13
CA PHE A 99 -12.62 -3.59 10.01
C PHE A 99 -12.29 -5.07 9.84
N ASP A 100 -13.23 -5.78 9.23
CA ASP A 100 -13.12 -7.21 8.96
C ASP A 100 -13.81 -7.50 7.62
N ALA A 101 -13.06 -8.01 6.66
CA ALA A 101 -13.52 -8.30 5.31
C ALA A 101 -12.91 -9.61 4.80
N PRO A 102 -13.32 -10.75 5.35
CA PRO A 102 -12.95 -12.03 4.79
C PRO A 102 -13.77 -12.23 3.50
N ALA A 103 -13.19 -12.63 2.36
CA ALA A 103 -13.99 -13.02 1.20
C ALA A 103 -14.50 -14.45 1.41
N VAL A 104 -15.54 -14.60 2.24
CA VAL A 104 -16.21 -15.88 2.51
C VAL A 104 -17.64 -15.82 1.98
N ILE A 105 -18.20 -16.99 1.65
CA ILE A 105 -19.61 -17.12 1.29
C ILE A 105 -20.41 -17.55 2.52
N TYR A 106 -21.60 -16.97 2.66
CA TYR A 106 -22.67 -17.47 3.50
C TYR A 106 -23.04 -18.93 3.15
N ASN A 107 -23.24 -19.78 4.15
CA ASN A 107 -23.75 -21.16 4.00
C ASN A 107 -22.89 -22.17 3.20
N GLY A 108 -21.58 -21.95 3.06
CA GLY A 108 -20.63 -23.05 2.86
C GLY A 108 -20.53 -23.70 1.47
N GLU A 109 -21.02 -23.08 0.39
CA GLU A 109 -21.08 -23.78 -0.91
C GLU A 109 -20.09 -23.35 -2.00
N LYS A 110 -19.42 -22.19 -1.92
CA LYS A 110 -18.25 -21.88 -2.79
C LYS A 110 -17.25 -21.00 -2.04
N TRP A 111 -16.05 -20.84 -2.56
CA TRP A 111 -15.09 -19.86 -2.04
C TRP A 111 -14.90 -18.73 -3.04
N LYS A 112 -14.80 -17.47 -2.56
CA LYS A 112 -14.64 -16.33 -3.46
C LYS A 112 -13.17 -16.00 -3.65
N LYS A 113 -12.70 -16.20 -4.88
CA LYS A 113 -11.37 -15.78 -5.28
C LYS A 113 -11.30 -14.26 -5.37
N ILE A 114 -10.27 -13.66 -4.78
CA ILE A 114 -9.98 -12.24 -5.00
C ILE A 114 -9.66 -12.07 -6.49
N ASN A 115 -10.36 -11.16 -7.15
CA ASN A 115 -10.11 -10.82 -8.55
C ASN A 115 -9.31 -9.54 -8.68
N ALA A 116 -9.52 -8.58 -7.78
CA ALA A 116 -8.76 -7.34 -7.78
C ALA A 116 -8.61 -6.77 -6.39
N ILE A 117 -7.54 -5.99 -6.22
CA ILE A 117 -7.32 -5.15 -5.05
C ILE A 117 -7.14 -3.72 -5.53
N LYS A 118 -7.94 -2.83 -4.97
CA LYS A 118 -7.82 -1.40 -5.16
C LYS A 118 -7.15 -0.80 -3.94
N VAL A 119 -6.10 -0.03 -4.16
CA VAL A 119 -5.33 0.62 -3.10
C VAL A 119 -5.23 2.11 -3.43
N ARG A 120 -5.55 2.96 -2.45
CA ARG A 120 -5.22 4.37 -2.49
C ARG A 120 -3.94 4.59 -1.69
N HIS A 121 -2.94 5.22 -2.29
CA HIS A 121 -1.63 5.34 -1.66
C HIS A 121 -0.81 6.54 -2.17
N GLY A 122 0.17 6.93 -1.37
CA GLY A 122 1.24 7.87 -1.69
C GLY A 122 2.48 7.43 -0.92
N ALA A 123 3.01 8.30 -0.04
CA ALA A 123 4.05 7.87 0.91
C ALA A 123 3.58 6.81 1.93
N VAL A 124 2.26 6.72 2.16
CA VAL A 124 1.60 5.72 3.01
C VAL A 124 0.36 5.16 2.31
N ILE A 125 -0.23 4.10 2.86
CA ILE A 125 -1.50 3.54 2.41
C ILE A 125 -2.66 4.36 2.99
N ASP A 126 -3.42 4.97 2.09
CA ASP A 126 -4.61 5.75 2.41
C ASP A 126 -5.83 4.86 2.60
N ALA A 127 -6.03 3.91 1.69
CA ALA A 127 -7.13 2.95 1.77
C ALA A 127 -6.88 1.67 0.98
N ILE A 128 -7.61 0.61 1.35
CA ILE A 128 -7.63 -0.67 0.63
C ILE A 128 -9.06 -1.18 0.47
N GLN A 129 -9.31 -1.85 -0.66
CA GLN A 129 -10.60 -2.45 -0.99
C GLN A 129 -10.39 -3.73 -1.81
N LEU A 130 -11.10 -4.79 -1.45
CA LEU A 130 -11.05 -6.08 -2.16
C LEU A 130 -12.25 -6.21 -3.11
N TYR A 131 -12.02 -6.88 -4.24
CA TYR A 131 -13.05 -7.21 -5.24
C TYR A 131 -13.01 -8.71 -5.54
N TRP A 132 -14.18 -9.34 -5.63
CA TRP A 132 -14.34 -10.76 -5.92
C TRP A 132 -15.66 -11.04 -6.66
N VAL A 133 -15.78 -12.20 -7.28
CA VAL A 133 -17.04 -12.66 -7.90
C VAL A 133 -18.01 -13.18 -6.84
N SER A 134 -19.28 -12.78 -6.86
CA SER A 134 -20.39 -13.24 -6.00
C SER A 134 -21.03 -14.55 -6.52
N ASP A 135 -22.06 -15.09 -5.88
CA ASP A 135 -22.67 -16.38 -6.27
C ASP A 135 -23.39 -16.37 -7.62
N ASN A 136 -23.73 -15.18 -8.11
CA ASN A 136 -24.45 -14.98 -9.36
C ASN A 136 -23.51 -14.57 -10.50
N ASP A 137 -22.22 -14.91 -10.41
CA ASP A 137 -21.17 -14.49 -11.34
C ASP A 137 -21.03 -12.97 -11.52
N LYS A 138 -21.59 -12.18 -10.58
CA LYS A 138 -21.46 -10.71 -10.55
C LYS A 138 -20.29 -10.30 -9.66
N PHE A 139 -19.54 -9.28 -10.02
CA PHE A 139 -18.53 -8.76 -9.09
C PHE A 139 -19.18 -8.04 -7.91
N THR A 140 -18.56 -8.23 -6.75
CA THR A 140 -18.86 -7.52 -5.51
C THR A 140 -17.53 -7.09 -4.88
N ASN A 141 -17.62 -6.20 -3.90
CA ASN A 141 -16.48 -5.60 -3.23
C ASN A 141 -16.73 -5.42 -1.74
N SER A 142 -15.64 -5.34 -0.98
CA SER A 142 -15.70 -4.86 0.40
C SER A 142 -16.01 -3.36 0.42
N PRO A 143 -16.40 -2.80 1.57
CA PRO A 143 -16.24 -1.37 1.81
C PRO A 143 -14.78 -0.93 1.56
N GLN A 144 -14.60 0.37 1.32
CA GLN A 144 -13.25 0.96 1.31
C GLN A 144 -12.80 1.16 2.76
N PHE A 145 -11.68 0.54 3.15
CA PHE A 145 -11.10 0.72 4.47
C PHE A 145 -9.98 1.74 4.41
N GLY A 146 -10.27 2.95 4.89
CA GLY A 146 -9.35 4.10 4.83
C GLY A 146 -9.99 5.34 4.21
N GLY A 147 -9.19 6.38 4.01
CA GLY A 147 -9.65 7.67 3.50
C GLY A 147 -9.58 7.80 1.97
N ASN A 148 -9.94 8.99 1.48
CA ASN A 148 -9.94 9.32 0.05
C ASN A 148 -8.65 9.99 -0.45
N GLY A 149 -7.61 10.11 0.39
CA GLY A 149 -6.32 10.65 -0.06
C GLY A 149 -5.56 9.65 -0.95
N GLY A 150 -4.34 10.02 -1.34
CA GLY A 150 -3.49 9.20 -2.21
C GLY A 150 -4.00 9.08 -3.66
N ALA A 151 -3.15 8.55 -4.53
CA ALA A 151 -3.52 8.14 -5.88
C ALA A 151 -4.11 6.72 -5.83
N GLU A 152 -5.07 6.45 -6.71
CA GLU A 152 -5.65 5.12 -6.84
C GLU A 152 -4.76 4.23 -7.72
N SER A 153 -4.57 2.98 -7.31
CA SER A 153 -3.90 1.97 -8.11
C SER A 153 -4.60 0.63 -7.95
N TRP A 154 -4.60 -0.15 -9.02
CA TRP A 154 -5.24 -1.46 -9.08
C TRP A 154 -4.21 -2.56 -9.29
N MET A 155 -4.54 -3.74 -8.80
CA MET A 155 -4.00 -5.02 -9.26
C MET A 155 -5.16 -5.95 -9.59
N PHE A 156 -5.08 -6.61 -10.74
CA PHE A 156 -6.02 -7.65 -11.16
C PHE A 156 -5.30 -8.99 -11.20
N LEU A 157 -6.00 -10.04 -10.80
CA LEU A 157 -5.51 -11.42 -10.82
C LEU A 157 -6.17 -12.18 -11.97
N SER A 158 -5.35 -12.83 -12.79
CA SER A 158 -5.84 -13.77 -13.81
C SER A 158 -6.55 -14.98 -13.17
N SER A 159 -7.32 -15.73 -13.96
CA SER A 159 -8.11 -16.87 -13.46
C SER A 159 -7.32 -17.94 -12.72
N ASN A 160 -6.04 -18.15 -13.04
CA ASN A 160 -5.12 -19.09 -12.37
C ASN A 160 -4.11 -18.38 -11.43
N GLU A 161 -4.25 -17.07 -11.22
CA GLU A 161 -3.33 -16.27 -10.43
C GLU A 161 -3.87 -16.05 -9.02
N TYR A 162 -3.04 -16.23 -8.00
CA TYR A 162 -3.38 -16.02 -6.61
C TYR A 162 -2.20 -15.42 -5.85
N ILE A 163 -2.50 -14.67 -4.79
CA ILE A 163 -1.49 -14.06 -3.93
C ILE A 163 -0.97 -15.13 -2.98
N LYS A 164 0.36 -15.33 -2.96
CA LYS A 164 1.07 -16.35 -2.17
C LYS A 164 1.97 -15.76 -1.08
N LYS A 165 2.17 -14.45 -1.11
CA LYS A 165 3.11 -13.76 -0.23
C LYS A 165 2.72 -12.29 -0.09
N ILE A 166 2.94 -11.76 1.10
CA ILE A 166 2.77 -10.34 1.43
C ILE A 166 4.04 -9.80 2.09
N GLU A 167 4.35 -8.55 1.81
CA GLU A 167 5.26 -7.75 2.62
C GLU A 167 4.56 -6.48 3.08
N VAL A 168 4.77 -6.09 4.33
CA VAL A 168 4.19 -4.90 4.94
C VAL A 168 5.27 -4.11 5.67
N HIS A 169 5.40 -2.82 5.38
CA HIS A 169 6.15 -1.88 6.24
C HIS A 169 5.19 -0.95 6.95
N SER A 170 5.47 -0.69 8.22
CA SER A 170 4.60 0.14 9.04
C SER A 170 5.37 0.98 10.06
N GLY A 171 4.86 2.18 10.29
CA GLY A 171 5.13 3.02 11.44
C GLY A 171 3.83 3.25 12.21
N THR A 172 3.43 4.52 12.33
CA THR A 172 2.09 4.85 12.89
C THR A 172 0.96 4.48 11.94
N LYS A 173 1.26 4.23 10.67
CA LYS A 173 0.34 3.84 9.60
C LYS A 173 0.98 2.70 8.81
N ILE A 174 0.25 2.10 7.88
CA ILE A 174 0.86 1.24 6.87
C ILE A 174 1.53 2.13 5.83
N ASP A 175 2.84 2.01 5.69
CA ASP A 175 3.64 2.81 4.76
C ASP A 175 3.75 2.12 3.40
N TYR A 176 3.92 0.80 3.42
CA TYR A 176 4.23 -0.04 2.25
C TYR A 176 3.44 -1.35 2.31
N VAL A 177 2.93 -1.78 1.15
CA VAL A 177 2.44 -3.16 0.97
C VAL A 177 2.90 -3.70 -0.38
N ALA A 178 3.44 -4.90 -0.39
CA ALA A 178 3.67 -5.65 -1.63
C ALA A 178 2.97 -7.01 -1.60
N PHE A 179 2.24 -7.32 -2.67
CA PHE A 179 1.64 -8.63 -2.89
C PHE A 179 2.42 -9.36 -3.98
N THR A 180 2.87 -10.57 -3.69
CA THR A 180 3.50 -11.45 -4.69
C THR A 180 2.56 -12.60 -5.04
N THR A 181 2.39 -12.83 -6.34
CA THR A 181 1.50 -13.88 -6.87
C THR A 181 2.26 -15.16 -7.22
N ASN A 182 1.54 -16.27 -7.41
CA ASN A 182 2.09 -17.54 -7.93
C ASN A 182 2.67 -17.45 -9.33
N LEU A 183 2.39 -16.37 -10.08
CA LEU A 183 2.98 -16.09 -11.39
C LEU A 183 4.19 -15.15 -11.30
N ASP A 184 4.77 -15.02 -10.10
CA ASP A 184 5.92 -14.16 -9.80
C ASP A 184 5.72 -12.69 -10.23
N LYS A 185 4.47 -12.22 -10.17
CA LYS A 185 4.14 -10.80 -10.25
C LYS A 185 4.16 -10.19 -8.86
N VAL A 186 4.77 -9.03 -8.72
CA VAL A 186 4.89 -8.27 -7.47
C VAL A 186 4.20 -6.93 -7.65
N HIS A 187 3.11 -6.70 -6.92
CA HIS A 187 2.40 -5.42 -6.93
C HIS A 187 2.75 -4.63 -5.68
N VAL A 188 3.44 -3.49 -5.85
CA VAL A 188 3.96 -2.65 -4.78
C VAL A 188 3.17 -1.36 -4.64
N PHE A 189 2.70 -1.06 -3.43
CA PHE A 189 1.93 0.13 -3.08
C PHE A 189 2.57 0.86 -1.89
N GLY A 190 2.38 2.17 -1.82
CA GLY A 190 2.94 3.02 -0.77
C GLY A 190 4.39 3.43 -1.02
N GLY A 191 5.03 4.00 0.01
CA GLY A 191 6.41 4.49 -0.05
C GLY A 191 7.41 3.60 0.70
N PRO A 192 8.72 3.90 0.64
CA PRO A 192 9.78 3.13 1.31
C PRO A 192 9.82 3.25 2.84
N GLY A 193 8.87 3.98 3.43
CA GLY A 193 8.79 4.29 4.86
C GLY A 193 8.47 3.07 5.74
N GLY A 194 8.22 3.34 7.03
CA GLY A 194 7.92 2.28 8.01
C GLY A 194 9.16 1.62 8.61
N ALA A 195 9.29 1.72 9.93
CA ALA A 195 10.39 1.12 10.68
C ALA A 195 10.19 -0.39 10.92
N ASN A 196 8.94 -0.83 11.09
CA ASN A 196 8.61 -2.23 11.26
C ASN A 196 8.40 -2.86 9.89
N ARG A 197 9.16 -3.91 9.55
CA ARG A 197 9.10 -4.58 8.25
C ARG A 197 8.82 -6.06 8.46
N THR A 198 7.79 -6.56 7.79
CA THR A 198 7.44 -7.98 7.83
C THR A 198 7.21 -8.52 6.45
N GLU A 199 7.79 -9.68 6.17
CA GLU A 199 7.59 -10.45 4.96
C GLU A 199 7.05 -11.82 5.36
N LEU A 200 5.99 -12.26 4.69
CA LEU A 200 5.34 -13.53 4.96
C LEU A 200 5.01 -14.24 3.65
N GLU A 201 5.65 -15.38 3.43
CA GLU A 201 5.39 -16.28 2.32
C GLU A 201 4.58 -17.48 2.80
N PHE A 202 3.30 -17.50 2.47
CA PHE A 202 2.33 -18.51 2.92
C PHE A 202 1.99 -19.53 1.82
N GLY A 203 2.29 -19.24 0.55
CA GLY A 203 2.07 -20.17 -0.55
C GLY A 203 2.93 -21.42 -0.51
N VAL A 204 4.09 -21.40 0.16
CA VAL A 204 4.92 -22.59 0.39
C VAL A 204 4.21 -23.62 1.27
N SER A 205 3.25 -23.16 2.09
CA SER A 205 2.39 -24.01 2.91
C SER A 205 1.07 -24.36 2.22
N GLY A 206 0.96 -24.07 0.91
CA GLY A 206 -0.24 -24.35 0.12
C GLY A 206 -1.43 -23.42 0.41
N PHE A 207 -1.18 -22.21 0.93
CA PHE A 207 -2.21 -21.21 1.19
C PHE A 207 -2.24 -20.11 0.11
N GLN A 208 -3.42 -19.51 -0.08
CA GLN A 208 -3.63 -18.29 -0.85
C GLN A 208 -4.48 -17.27 -0.08
N MET A 209 -4.29 -15.98 -0.33
CA MET A 209 -5.00 -14.90 0.38
C MET A 209 -6.42 -14.70 -0.18
N HIS A 210 -7.41 -14.60 0.70
CA HIS A 210 -8.82 -14.30 0.35
C HIS A 210 -9.47 -13.26 1.25
N GLY A 211 -8.76 -12.56 2.12
CA GLY A 211 -9.41 -11.57 2.95
C GLY A 211 -8.44 -10.64 3.64
N ILE A 212 -8.99 -9.55 4.16
CA ILE A 212 -8.27 -8.57 4.97
C ILE A 212 -9.05 -8.25 6.23
N TYR A 213 -8.31 -7.88 7.27
CA TYR A 213 -8.85 -7.29 8.49
C TYR A 213 -7.83 -6.29 9.02
N GLY A 214 -8.21 -5.46 9.99
CA GLY A 214 -7.28 -4.49 10.57
C GLY A 214 -7.98 -3.29 11.15
N LYS A 215 -7.32 -2.13 11.11
CA LYS A 215 -7.88 -0.86 11.58
C LYS A 215 -7.62 0.26 10.60
N ALA A 216 -8.63 1.09 10.35
CA ALA A 216 -8.58 2.17 9.40
C ALA A 216 -9.29 3.44 9.93
N GLY A 217 -8.96 4.57 9.32
CA GLY A 217 -9.62 5.86 9.52
C GLY A 217 -9.38 6.72 8.29
N ALA A 218 -8.79 7.90 8.45
CA ALA A 218 -8.34 8.69 7.29
C ALA A 218 -7.21 8.01 6.48
N LYS A 219 -6.52 7.02 7.08
CA LYS A 219 -5.45 6.20 6.51
C LYS A 219 -5.64 4.74 6.94
N LEU A 220 -4.86 3.83 6.38
CA LEU A 220 -4.76 2.46 6.88
C LEU A 220 -3.75 2.39 8.03
N TYR A 221 -4.18 1.94 9.21
CA TYR A 221 -3.33 1.88 10.41
C TYR A 221 -2.82 0.48 10.70
N GLN A 222 -3.67 -0.53 10.47
CA GLN A 222 -3.37 -1.94 10.65
C GLN A 222 -3.87 -2.75 9.46
N LEU A 223 -3.10 -3.76 9.08
CA LEU A 223 -3.46 -4.72 8.03
C LEU A 223 -3.09 -6.13 8.46
N GLY A 224 -4.07 -7.02 8.44
CA GLY A 224 -3.90 -8.46 8.51
C GLY A 224 -4.60 -9.12 7.33
N ILE A 225 -4.29 -10.39 7.09
CA ILE A 225 -4.85 -11.17 5.97
C ILE A 225 -5.46 -12.49 6.44
N TYR A 226 -6.48 -12.92 5.70
CA TYR A 226 -6.99 -14.29 5.77
C TYR A 226 -6.50 -15.09 4.58
N CYS A 227 -5.97 -16.27 4.87
CA CYS A 227 -5.51 -17.22 3.86
C CYS A 227 -6.21 -18.56 4.01
N TYR A 228 -6.43 -19.22 2.88
CA TYR A 228 -7.09 -20.52 2.78
C TYR A 228 -6.25 -21.51 1.97
N PRO A 229 -6.35 -22.82 2.25
CA PRO A 229 -5.69 -23.84 1.45
C PRO A 229 -6.07 -23.76 -0.03
N ASN A 230 -5.10 -23.94 -0.92
CA ASN A 230 -5.30 -23.93 -2.36
C ASN A 230 -6.30 -25.02 -2.82
N SER A 231 -6.35 -26.14 -2.10
CA SER A 231 -7.25 -27.27 -2.38
C SER A 231 -8.74 -26.94 -2.33
N LEU A 232 -9.11 -25.80 -1.74
CA LEU A 232 -10.50 -25.33 -1.67
C LEU A 232 -10.98 -24.63 -2.96
N PHE A 233 -10.07 -24.38 -3.91
CA PHE A 233 -10.33 -23.59 -5.13
C PHE A 233 -10.03 -24.37 -6.42
N ASN A 234 -9.93 -25.70 -6.31
CA ASN A 234 -9.75 -26.63 -7.43
C ASN A 234 -11.07 -26.97 -8.12
#